data_AF-A0A1H7Y2A2-F1
#
_entry.id   AF-A0A1H7Y2A2-F1
#
_cell.length_a   1.000
_cell.length_b   1.000
_cell.length_c   1.000
_cell.angle_alpha   90.00
_cell.angle_beta   90.00
_cell.angle_gamma   90.00
#
_symmetry.space_group_name_H-M   'P 1'
#
loop_
_entity.id
_entity.type
_entity.pdbx_description
1 polymer ?
#
loop_
_entity_poly.entity_id
_entity_poly.type
_entity_poly.pdbx_seq_one_letter_code
_entity_poly.pdbx_strand_id
1 'polypeptide(L)'
;MGLDIMVGTRIDGDGPRKELSLVQDALAAAGLPAWHEPEPAGSARRDYEMWGYGGLHELRRLAAHRAATGALPKPLGDSTRATADPLLAAEYVHGPRHAVAVSAGPGGPRVIGSPGDAAGGFDHLVHHSDCDGYYVPVDFAPVLVDERITGAYVGSSQRLLEECRGLAALMELPEDLDPWSDEMEEAVEDPLPGGAAWRRHGVAAFTCLQLIAAARHSVGTGTAIVFW
;
A
#
# COMPACT_ATOMS: atom_id res chain seq x y z
N MET A 1 -13.93 11.06 -9.14
CA MET A 1 -14.07 10.25 -7.92
C MET A 1 -12.66 10.04 -7.42
N GLY A 2 -12.39 10.45 -6.17
CA GLY A 2 -11.11 10.17 -5.51
C GLY A 2 -10.99 8.68 -5.22
N LEU A 3 -9.76 8.21 -5.00
CA LEU A 3 -9.51 6.88 -4.49
C LEU A 3 -9.66 6.94 -2.96
N ASP A 4 -10.53 6.14 -2.37
CA ASP A 4 -10.67 6.04 -0.92
C ASP A 4 -10.29 4.61 -0.47
N ILE A 5 -9.76 4.49 0.75
CA ILE A 5 -9.37 3.21 1.34
C ILE A 5 -10.22 2.92 2.57
N MET A 6 -10.72 1.68 2.74
CA MET A 6 -11.43 1.23 3.96
C MET A 6 -10.45 0.46 4.76
N VAL A 7 -10.67 0.55 6.06
CA VAL A 7 -10.40 -0.53 6.96
C VAL A 7 -11.71 -1.10 7.46
N GLY A 8 -11.88 -2.42 7.32
CA GLY A 8 -13.09 -3.15 7.69
C GLY A 8 -14.11 -3.20 6.57
N THR A 9 -14.42 -4.41 6.08
CA THR A 9 -15.40 -4.59 5.00
C THR A 9 -16.83 -4.60 5.53
N ARG A 10 -17.75 -3.87 4.86
CA ARG A 10 -19.18 -4.18 4.99
C ARG A 10 -19.42 -5.42 4.12
N ILE A 11 -19.47 -6.58 4.75
CA ILE A 11 -19.77 -7.85 4.08
C ILE A 11 -21.27 -7.96 3.76
N ASP A 12 -21.75 -7.05 2.91
CA ASP A 12 -23.10 -7.08 2.40
C ASP A 12 -23.10 -7.66 0.99
N GLY A 13 -23.69 -8.85 0.86
CA GLY A 13 -23.75 -9.59 -0.39
C GLY A 13 -22.59 -10.58 -0.58
N ASP A 14 -22.71 -11.41 -1.62
CA ASP A 14 -21.85 -12.58 -1.83
C ASP A 14 -20.47 -12.24 -2.43
N GLY A 15 -20.34 -11.07 -3.08
CA GLY A 15 -19.11 -10.65 -3.76
C GLY A 15 -17.92 -10.50 -2.81
N PRO A 16 -17.96 -9.59 -1.83
CA PRO A 16 -16.88 -9.41 -0.86
C PRO A 16 -16.56 -10.68 -0.05
N ARG A 17 -17.58 -11.49 0.29
CA ARG A 17 -17.37 -12.80 0.98
C ARG A 17 -16.51 -13.74 0.15
N LYS A 18 -16.80 -13.81 -1.15
CA LYS A 18 -16.09 -14.69 -2.08
C LYS A 18 -14.64 -14.26 -2.24
N GLU A 19 -14.39 -12.96 -2.41
CA GLU A 19 -13.02 -12.41 -2.49
C GLU A 19 -12.21 -12.70 -1.22
N LEU A 20 -12.79 -12.47 -0.03
CA LEU A 20 -12.13 -12.77 1.24
C LEU A 20 -11.82 -14.26 1.39
N SER A 21 -12.68 -15.15 0.87
CA SER A 21 -12.40 -16.59 0.83
C SER A 21 -11.23 -16.92 -0.10
N LEU A 22 -11.09 -16.23 -1.23
CA LEU A 22 -9.94 -16.41 -2.12
C LEU A 22 -8.64 -15.92 -1.48
N VAL A 23 -8.69 -14.82 -0.72
CA VAL A 23 -7.55 -14.35 0.09
C VAL A 23 -7.15 -15.40 1.13
N GLN A 24 -8.12 -16.02 1.79
CA GLN A 24 -7.87 -17.11 2.75
C GLN A 24 -7.24 -18.33 2.09
N ASP A 25 -7.74 -18.73 0.92
CA ASP A 25 -7.15 -19.81 0.13
C ASP A 25 -5.70 -19.48 -0.29
N ALA A 26 -5.42 -18.22 -0.63
CA ALA A 26 -4.09 -17.76 -1.01
C ALA A 26 -3.11 -17.81 0.16
N LEU A 27 -3.53 -17.36 1.35
CA LEU A 27 -2.73 -17.50 2.58
C LEU A 27 -2.43 -18.97 2.88
N ALA A 28 -3.44 -19.84 2.81
CA ALA A 28 -3.28 -21.27 3.07
C ALA A 28 -2.34 -21.94 2.05
N ALA A 29 -2.49 -21.63 0.76
CA ALA A 29 -1.64 -22.16 -0.30
C ALA A 29 -0.19 -21.71 -0.16
N ALA A 30 0.05 -20.49 0.34
CA ALA A 30 1.39 -19.99 0.65
C ALA A 30 1.96 -20.52 1.98
N GLY A 31 1.21 -21.34 2.72
CA GLY A 31 1.63 -21.88 4.03
C GLY A 31 1.68 -20.81 5.14
N LEU A 32 0.92 -19.73 4.99
CA LEU A 32 0.85 -18.61 5.92
C LEU A 32 -0.22 -18.83 7.01
N PRO A 33 -0.16 -18.08 8.13
CA PRO A 33 -1.18 -18.17 9.17
C PRO A 33 -2.59 -17.94 8.61
N ALA A 34 -3.54 -18.76 9.08
CA ALA A 34 -4.94 -18.59 8.75
C ALA A 34 -5.48 -17.27 9.32
N TRP A 35 -6.36 -16.62 8.57
CA TRP A 35 -7.01 -15.38 8.97
C TRP A 35 -8.45 -15.39 8.49
N HIS A 36 -9.33 -14.74 9.24
CA HIS A 36 -10.71 -14.48 8.82
C HIS A 36 -11.03 -13.02 9.15
N GLU A 37 -11.69 -12.33 8.22
CA GLU A 37 -12.19 -10.98 8.46
C GLU A 37 -13.12 -11.00 9.68
N PRO A 38 -12.85 -10.20 10.72
CA PRO A 38 -13.72 -10.10 11.89
C PRO A 38 -15.10 -9.58 11.49
N GLU A 39 -16.15 -10.13 12.10
CA GLU A 39 -17.50 -9.56 11.97
C GLU A 39 -17.49 -8.11 12.50
N PRO A 40 -18.07 -7.15 11.76
CA PRO A 40 -17.99 -5.74 12.14
C PRO A 40 -18.76 -5.51 13.44
N ALA A 41 -18.03 -5.40 14.55
CA ALA A 41 -18.58 -5.01 15.84
C ALA A 41 -18.90 -3.51 15.84
N GLY A 42 -20.02 -3.10 15.23
CA GLY A 42 -20.71 -1.81 15.38
C GLY A 42 -19.98 -0.51 14.98
N SER A 43 -18.65 -0.47 14.95
CA SER A 43 -17.85 0.75 14.71
C SER A 43 -16.45 0.49 14.11
N ALA A 44 -16.13 -0.73 13.68
CA ALA A 44 -14.80 -1.08 13.18
C ALA A 44 -14.49 -0.56 11.76
N ARG A 45 -15.49 -0.06 11.04
CA ARG A 45 -15.29 0.51 9.71
C ARG A 45 -14.75 1.93 9.81
N ARG A 46 -13.70 2.23 9.06
CA ARG A 46 -13.21 3.59 8.89
C ARG A 46 -12.68 3.80 7.47
N ASP A 47 -13.08 4.92 6.88
CA ASP A 47 -12.63 5.34 5.56
C ASP A 47 -11.41 6.28 5.73
N TYR A 48 -10.47 6.19 4.79
CA TYR A 48 -9.25 6.98 4.70
C TYR A 48 -9.14 7.53 3.29
N GLU A 49 -9.21 8.85 3.17
CA GLU A 49 -9.13 9.56 1.90
C GLU A 49 -7.71 9.54 1.33
N MET A 50 -7.55 9.24 0.04
CA MET A 50 -6.29 9.46 -0.69
C MET A 50 -6.36 10.77 -1.48
N TRP A 51 -5.19 11.33 -1.79
CA TRP A 51 -5.10 12.52 -2.63
C TRP A 51 -5.35 12.18 -4.12
N GLY A 52 -6.62 11.96 -4.45
CA GLY A 52 -7.05 11.46 -5.75
C GLY A 52 -6.32 10.16 -6.15
N TYR A 53 -6.33 9.85 -7.45
CA TYR A 53 -5.57 8.70 -7.98
C TYR A 53 -4.05 8.99 -8.03
N GLY A 54 -3.64 10.26 -8.05
CA GLY A 54 -2.24 10.64 -8.22
C GLY A 54 -1.40 10.40 -6.96
N GLY A 55 -1.96 10.61 -5.77
CA GLY A 55 -1.21 10.59 -4.52
C GLY A 55 -0.50 9.28 -4.23
N LEU A 56 -1.17 8.16 -4.49
CA LEU A 56 -0.58 6.84 -4.34
C LEU A 56 0.62 6.64 -5.28
N HIS A 57 0.52 7.08 -6.53
CA HIS A 57 1.64 6.99 -7.46
C HIS A 57 2.80 7.91 -7.08
N GLU A 58 2.54 9.08 -6.49
CA GLU A 58 3.61 9.94 -5.98
C GLU A 58 4.38 9.26 -4.84
N LEU A 59 3.66 8.64 -3.89
CA LEU A 59 4.29 7.90 -2.81
C LEU A 59 5.09 6.69 -3.34
N ARG A 60 4.52 5.92 -4.27
CA ARG A 60 5.21 4.79 -4.94
C ARG A 60 6.43 5.24 -5.72
N ARG A 61 6.42 6.44 -6.29
CA ARG A 61 7.60 7.02 -6.94
C ARG A 61 8.72 7.28 -5.92
N LEU A 62 8.41 7.79 -4.72
CA LEU A 62 9.43 7.96 -3.67
C LEU A 62 10.03 6.61 -3.27
N ALA A 63 9.19 5.59 -3.12
CA ALA A 63 9.61 4.22 -2.85
C ALA A 63 10.55 3.67 -3.94
N ALA A 64 10.19 3.79 -5.22
CA ALA A 64 11.01 3.32 -6.33
C ALA A 64 12.38 4.00 -6.36
N HIS A 65 12.43 5.32 -6.16
CA HIS A 65 13.70 6.06 -6.08
C HIS A 65 14.53 5.67 -4.86
N ARG A 66 13.90 5.48 -3.71
CA ARG A 66 14.59 5.02 -2.50
C ARG A 66 15.19 3.63 -2.69
N ALA A 67 14.44 2.69 -3.27
CA ALA A 67 14.92 1.34 -3.54
C ALA A 67 16.09 1.33 -4.54
N ALA A 68 16.01 2.15 -5.61
CA ALA A 68 17.00 2.15 -6.67
C ALA A 68 18.27 2.98 -6.35
N THR A 69 18.12 4.10 -5.65
CA THR A 69 19.19 5.11 -5.50
C THR A 69 19.57 5.40 -4.05
N GLY A 70 18.74 4.98 -3.09
CA GLY A 70 18.89 5.35 -1.68
C GLY A 70 18.45 6.79 -1.36
N ALA A 71 17.97 7.58 -2.31
CA ALA A 71 17.57 8.97 -2.10
C ALA A 71 16.12 9.25 -2.51
N LEU A 72 15.55 10.36 -2.01
CA LEU A 72 14.29 10.88 -2.53
C LEU A 72 14.52 11.59 -3.88
N PRO A 73 13.58 11.46 -4.83
CA PRO A 73 13.63 12.23 -6.05
C PRO A 73 13.37 13.71 -5.77
N LYS A 74 13.65 14.56 -6.77
CA LYS A 74 13.09 15.91 -6.78
C LYS A 74 11.55 15.84 -6.82
N PRO A 75 10.86 16.83 -6.22
CA PRO A 75 9.41 16.99 -6.36
C PRO A 75 9.00 17.01 -7.83
N LEU A 76 7.79 16.52 -8.11
CA LEU A 76 7.21 16.63 -9.44
C LEU A 76 6.84 18.09 -9.72
N GLY A 77 6.96 18.51 -10.98
CA GLY A 77 6.37 19.76 -11.42
C GLY A 77 4.92 19.54 -11.86
N ASP A 78 4.14 20.62 -11.90
CA ASP A 78 2.67 20.63 -12.06
C ASP A 78 2.11 19.82 -13.23
N SER A 79 2.88 19.63 -14.31
CA SER A 79 2.46 18.89 -15.51
C SER A 79 2.99 17.45 -15.59
N THR A 80 3.77 17.00 -14.61
CA THR A 80 4.45 15.70 -14.64
C THR A 80 3.70 14.68 -13.81
N ARG A 81 3.27 13.58 -14.43
CA ARG A 81 2.65 12.46 -13.72
C ARG A 81 3.71 11.55 -13.11
N ALA A 82 3.50 11.11 -11.87
CA ALA A 82 4.38 10.16 -11.21
C ALA A 82 4.58 8.86 -12.02
N THR A 83 3.54 8.38 -12.71
CA THR A 83 3.57 7.18 -13.56
C THR A 83 4.44 7.32 -14.81
N ALA A 84 4.87 8.53 -15.17
CA ALA A 84 5.85 8.75 -16.24
C ALA A 84 7.31 8.63 -15.75
N ASP A 85 7.53 8.46 -14.45
CA ASP A 85 8.88 8.28 -13.90
C ASP A 85 9.47 6.91 -14.32
N PRO A 86 10.68 6.88 -14.88
CA PRO A 86 11.25 5.65 -15.43
C PRO A 86 11.58 4.60 -14.37
N LEU A 87 11.90 5.01 -13.13
CA LEU A 87 12.17 4.04 -12.06
C LEU A 87 10.88 3.39 -11.59
N LEU A 88 9.81 4.18 -11.39
CA LEU A 88 8.51 3.62 -11.04
C LEU A 88 7.97 2.70 -12.15
N ALA A 89 8.10 3.10 -13.41
CA ALA A 89 7.70 2.27 -14.54
C ALA A 89 8.49 0.95 -14.60
N ALA A 90 9.79 0.98 -14.30
CA ALA A 90 10.62 -0.22 -14.24
C ALA A 90 10.19 -1.17 -13.12
N GLU A 91 9.83 -0.65 -11.94
CA GLU A 91 9.28 -1.46 -10.85
C GLU A 91 7.98 -2.16 -11.27
N TYR A 92 7.04 -1.43 -11.90
CA TYR A 92 5.78 -2.03 -12.36
C TYR A 92 5.98 -3.14 -13.39
N VAL A 93 6.96 -3.01 -14.27
CA VAL A 93 7.30 -4.06 -15.25
C VAL A 93 8.00 -5.24 -14.59
N HIS A 94 8.87 -4.99 -13.61
CA HIS A 94 9.62 -6.04 -12.91
C HIS A 94 8.71 -6.88 -12.01
N GLY A 95 7.73 -6.26 -11.36
CA GLY A 95 6.91 -6.89 -10.33
C GLY A 95 7.66 -7.04 -8.99
N PRO A 96 7.01 -7.62 -7.98
CA PRO A 96 7.57 -7.77 -6.64
C PRO A 96 8.85 -8.60 -6.66
N ARG A 97 9.85 -8.16 -5.90
CA ARG A 97 11.14 -8.85 -5.72
C ARG A 97 10.98 -10.10 -4.87
N HIS A 98 10.01 -10.11 -3.95
CA HIS A 98 9.65 -11.27 -3.18
C HIS A 98 8.14 -11.51 -3.21
N ALA A 99 7.72 -12.61 -3.84
CA ALA A 99 6.31 -12.94 -3.97
C ALA A 99 6.04 -14.45 -3.99
N VAL A 100 4.79 -14.82 -3.72
CA VAL A 100 4.27 -16.17 -3.93
C VAL A 100 3.11 -16.07 -4.91
N ALA A 101 3.31 -16.58 -6.13
CA ALA A 101 2.25 -16.73 -7.10
C ALA A 101 1.46 -18.00 -6.79
N VAL A 102 0.21 -17.83 -6.37
CA VAL A 102 -0.69 -18.90 -5.94
C VAL A 102 -1.45 -19.53 -7.12
N SER A 103 -1.52 -18.82 -8.26
CA SER A 103 -2.37 -19.16 -9.40
C SER A 103 -2.27 -20.63 -9.87
N ALA A 104 -3.45 -21.20 -10.10
CA ALA A 104 -3.83 -22.62 -10.20
C ALA A 104 -3.33 -23.41 -11.43
N GLY A 105 -2.02 -23.35 -11.74
CA GLY A 105 -1.39 -24.25 -12.69
C GLY A 105 -1.04 -25.62 -12.08
N PRO A 106 -0.76 -26.67 -12.89
CA PRO A 106 -0.41 -28.01 -12.40
C PRO A 106 0.91 -28.10 -11.60
N GLY A 107 1.57 -26.97 -11.31
CA GLY A 107 2.83 -26.88 -10.57
C GLY A 107 2.72 -26.40 -9.12
N GLY A 108 1.51 -26.05 -8.64
CA GLY A 108 1.33 -25.47 -7.30
C GLY A 108 1.90 -24.05 -7.16
N PRO A 109 1.95 -23.50 -5.93
CA PRO A 109 2.47 -22.16 -5.68
C PRO A 109 3.93 -22.00 -6.10
N ARG A 110 4.26 -20.88 -6.72
CA ARG A 110 5.62 -20.55 -7.16
C ARG A 110 6.16 -19.37 -6.37
N VAL A 111 7.30 -19.56 -5.71
CA VAL A 111 8.05 -18.50 -5.04
C VAL A 111 8.86 -17.71 -6.08
N ILE A 112 8.85 -16.39 -5.97
CA ILE A 112 9.62 -15.43 -6.76
C ILE A 112 10.57 -14.72 -5.80
N GLY A 113 11.87 -14.76 -6.10
CA GLY A 113 12.93 -14.16 -5.29
C GLY A 113 12.94 -14.62 -3.84
N SER A 114 13.39 -13.75 -2.94
CA SER A 114 13.59 -14.04 -1.52
C SER A 114 13.45 -12.78 -0.65
N PRO A 115 13.28 -12.92 0.68
CA PRO A 115 13.26 -11.76 1.58
C PRO A 115 14.51 -10.88 1.47
N GLY A 116 15.67 -11.46 1.13
CA GLY A 116 16.90 -10.71 0.93
C GLY A 116 16.85 -9.83 -0.33
N ASP A 117 16.19 -10.29 -1.39
CA ASP A 117 16.02 -9.53 -2.63
C ASP A 117 15.06 -8.35 -2.41
N ALA A 118 14.05 -8.52 -1.55
CA ALA A 118 13.12 -7.45 -1.15
C ALA A 118 13.65 -6.55 -0.02
N ALA A 119 14.85 -6.78 0.51
CA ALA A 119 15.37 -6.00 1.63
C ALA A 119 15.56 -4.52 1.25
N GLY A 120 14.87 -3.63 1.97
CA GLY A 120 14.85 -2.20 1.65
C GLY A 120 14.00 -1.84 0.42
N GLY A 121 13.30 -2.82 -0.16
CA GLY A 121 12.23 -2.61 -1.13
C GLY A 121 10.93 -2.19 -0.46
N PHE A 122 9.92 -1.96 -1.30
CA PHE A 122 8.59 -1.50 -0.90
C PHE A 122 7.53 -2.30 -1.64
N ASP A 123 7.72 -3.62 -1.69
CA ASP A 123 6.96 -4.50 -2.58
C ASP A 123 5.47 -4.48 -2.25
N HIS A 124 5.10 -4.39 -0.96
CA HIS A 124 3.70 -4.35 -0.53
C HIS A 124 3.03 -3.05 -0.97
N LEU A 125 3.72 -1.91 -0.85
CA LEU A 125 3.22 -0.59 -1.28
C LEU A 125 3.17 -0.44 -2.81
N VAL A 126 4.23 -0.86 -3.52
CA VAL A 126 4.43 -0.56 -4.94
C VAL A 126 3.57 -1.44 -5.85
N HIS A 127 3.46 -2.74 -5.56
CA HIS A 127 2.86 -3.69 -6.50
C HIS A 127 1.39 -3.97 -6.27
N HIS A 128 0.80 -3.48 -5.17
CA HIS A 128 -0.63 -3.56 -4.98
C HIS A 128 -1.39 -2.78 -6.08
N SER A 129 -2.60 -3.21 -6.42
CA SER A 129 -3.44 -2.41 -7.33
C SER A 129 -3.76 -1.04 -6.72
N ASP A 130 -3.94 -0.03 -7.57
CA ASP A 130 -4.22 1.34 -7.17
C ASP A 130 -5.72 1.61 -7.00
N CYS A 131 -6.61 0.70 -7.39
CA CYS A 131 -8.05 0.86 -7.30
C CYS A 131 -8.81 -0.35 -6.75
N ASP A 132 -8.13 -1.48 -6.60
CA ASP A 132 -8.73 -2.73 -6.13
C ASP A 132 -7.70 -3.50 -5.29
N GLY A 133 -8.14 -4.50 -4.53
CA GLY A 133 -7.26 -5.42 -3.82
C GLY A 133 -7.30 -5.28 -2.31
N TYR A 134 -6.47 -6.09 -1.65
CA TYR A 134 -6.53 -6.32 -0.21
C TYR A 134 -5.14 -6.23 0.43
N TYR A 135 -5.06 -5.54 1.57
CA TYR A 135 -4.06 -5.83 2.59
C TYR A 135 -4.72 -6.53 3.76
N VAL A 136 -4.14 -7.62 4.23
CA VAL A 136 -4.65 -8.37 5.39
C VAL A 136 -3.73 -8.21 6.59
N PRO A 137 -4.27 -8.25 7.83
CA PRO A 137 -3.50 -8.06 9.06
C PRO A 137 -2.77 -9.35 9.48
N VAL A 138 -2.11 -10.00 8.53
CA VAL A 138 -1.21 -11.11 8.75
C VAL A 138 0.20 -10.65 8.38
N ASP A 139 1.17 -10.86 9.26
CA ASP A 139 2.56 -10.54 8.95
C ASP A 139 3.17 -11.63 8.06
N PHE A 140 3.45 -11.29 6.81
CA PHE A 140 4.15 -12.15 5.87
C PHE A 140 5.05 -11.32 4.94
N ALA A 141 6.24 -11.85 4.65
CA ALA A 141 7.22 -11.16 3.82
C ALA A 141 6.88 -11.11 2.30
N PRO A 142 6.49 -12.21 1.63
CA PRO A 142 6.24 -12.18 0.18
C PRO A 142 4.88 -11.56 -0.15
N VAL A 143 4.78 -10.71 -1.17
CA VAL A 143 3.47 -10.33 -1.71
C VAL A 143 2.80 -11.56 -2.32
N LEU A 144 1.52 -11.80 -2.02
CA LEU A 144 0.80 -12.91 -2.65
C LEU A 144 0.23 -12.44 -3.99
N VAL A 145 0.31 -13.30 -5.00
CA VAL A 145 -0.24 -13.03 -6.33
C VAL A 145 -1.22 -14.14 -6.71
N ASP A 146 -2.49 -13.78 -6.87
CA ASP A 146 -3.55 -14.67 -7.25
C ASP A 146 -4.54 -13.96 -8.19
N GLU A 147 -4.51 -14.32 -9.46
CA GLU A 147 -5.36 -13.71 -10.50
C GLU A 147 -6.86 -13.93 -10.28
N ARG A 148 -7.25 -14.82 -9.36
CA ARG A 148 -8.65 -15.03 -8.98
C ARG A 148 -9.17 -13.90 -8.10
N ILE A 149 -8.29 -13.20 -7.38
CA ILE A 149 -8.62 -12.11 -6.47
C ILE A 149 -8.63 -10.80 -7.24
N THR A 150 -9.62 -9.95 -6.99
CA THR A 150 -9.68 -8.62 -7.61
C THR A 150 -8.43 -7.81 -7.22
N GLY A 151 -7.77 -7.19 -8.21
CA GLY A 151 -6.49 -6.50 -8.00
C GLY A 151 -5.26 -7.43 -7.99
N ALA A 152 -5.45 -8.75 -8.00
CA ALA A 152 -4.46 -9.83 -8.08
C ALA A 152 -3.41 -9.92 -6.97
N TYR A 153 -3.03 -8.81 -6.34
CA TYR A 153 -2.02 -8.74 -5.29
C TYR A 153 -2.68 -8.64 -3.93
N VAL A 154 -2.20 -9.46 -2.98
CA VAL A 154 -2.55 -9.34 -1.56
C VAL A 154 -1.32 -8.98 -0.76
N GLY A 155 -1.39 -7.84 -0.08
CA GLY A 155 -0.32 -7.34 0.79
C GLY A 155 -0.56 -7.67 2.26
N SER A 156 0.48 -7.48 3.06
CA SER A 156 0.45 -7.54 4.52
C SER A 156 0.28 -6.12 5.07
N SER A 157 -0.72 -5.89 5.92
CA SER A 157 -0.91 -4.59 6.59
C SER A 157 0.29 -4.22 7.46
N GLN A 158 0.95 -5.21 8.07
CA GLN A 158 2.15 -5.02 8.87
C GLN A 158 3.33 -4.56 8.00
N ARG A 159 3.56 -5.21 6.86
CA ARG A 159 4.64 -4.84 5.94
C ARG A 159 4.38 -3.50 5.26
N LEU A 160 3.14 -3.24 4.83
CA LEU A 160 2.74 -1.92 4.35
C LEU A 160 3.02 -0.82 5.39
N LEU A 161 2.67 -1.07 6.66
CA LEU A 161 2.93 -0.11 7.74
C LEU A 161 4.44 0.15 7.92
N GLU A 162 5.26 -0.90 7.92
CA GLU A 162 6.73 -0.77 8.00
C GLU A 162 7.30 0.02 6.82
N GLU A 163 6.85 -0.29 5.60
CA GLU A 163 7.26 0.38 4.37
C GLU A 163 6.88 1.87 4.37
N CYS A 164 5.63 2.20 4.71
CA CYS A 164 5.18 3.58 4.80
C CYS A 164 5.91 4.36 5.91
N ARG A 165 6.17 3.75 7.08
CA ARG A 165 6.99 4.38 8.13
C ARG A 165 8.42 4.65 7.68
N GLY A 166 9.00 3.74 6.90
CA GLY A 166 10.31 3.93 6.29
C GLY A 166 10.34 5.16 5.38
N LEU A 167 9.29 5.37 4.58
CA LEU A 167 9.14 6.56 3.74
C LEU A 167 8.87 7.82 4.55
N ALA A 168 8.02 7.75 5.57
CA ALA A 168 7.75 8.87 6.47
C ALA A 168 9.04 9.37 7.14
N ALA A 169 9.85 8.45 7.68
CA ALA A 169 11.14 8.77 8.28
C ALA A 169 12.10 9.42 7.27
N LEU A 170 12.14 8.92 6.03
CA LEU A 170 12.96 9.48 4.96
C LEU A 170 12.52 10.88 4.54
N MET A 171 11.21 11.16 4.59
CA MET A 171 10.64 12.48 4.35
C MET A 171 10.73 13.41 5.56
N GLU A 172 11.23 12.94 6.71
CA GLU A 172 11.19 13.68 7.98
C GLU A 172 9.74 14.04 8.39
N LEU A 173 8.77 13.21 7.99
CA LEU A 173 7.34 13.37 8.24
C LEU A 173 7.00 12.89 9.67
N PRO A 174 6.45 13.75 10.54
CA PRO A 174 5.95 13.32 11.84
C PRO A 174 4.74 12.38 11.65
N GLU A 175 4.81 11.16 12.20
CA GLU A 175 3.73 10.17 12.08
C GLU A 175 2.43 10.59 12.78
N ASP A 176 2.50 11.55 13.71
CA ASP A 176 1.38 12.11 14.47
C ASP A 176 0.86 13.44 13.92
N LEU A 177 1.42 13.91 12.79
CA LEU A 177 0.90 15.06 12.08
C LEU A 177 -0.53 14.78 11.63
N ASP A 178 -1.43 15.72 11.91
CA ASP A 178 -2.81 15.63 11.44
C ASP A 178 -2.85 15.85 9.93
N PRO A 179 -3.31 14.87 9.12
CA PRO A 179 -3.42 15.03 7.67
C PRO A 179 -4.39 16.13 7.26
N TRP A 180 -5.26 16.60 8.17
CA TRP A 180 -6.23 17.67 7.94
C TRP A 180 -5.84 19.02 8.56
N SER A 181 -4.59 19.15 9.01
CA SER A 181 -4.08 20.42 9.51
C SER A 181 -3.78 21.41 8.39
N ASP A 182 -3.91 22.71 8.68
CA ASP A 182 -3.53 23.80 7.77
C ASP A 182 -2.08 23.62 7.25
N GLU A 183 -1.17 23.08 8.09
CA GLU A 183 0.21 22.82 7.70
C GLU A 183 0.34 21.76 6.58
N MET A 184 -0.53 20.75 6.60
CA MET A 184 -0.58 19.73 5.55
C MET A 184 -1.23 20.28 4.29
N GLU A 185 -2.31 21.05 4.44
CA GLU A 185 -2.98 21.74 3.32
C GLU A 185 -1.98 22.63 2.56
N GLU A 186 -1.23 23.47 3.28
CA GLU A 186 -0.17 24.31 2.71
C GLU A 186 0.89 23.47 1.98
N ALA A 187 1.34 22.37 2.57
CA ALA A 187 2.37 21.51 1.96
C ALA A 187 1.89 20.83 0.65
N VAL A 188 0.60 20.56 0.54
CA VAL A 188 0.00 19.95 -0.64
C VAL A 188 -0.25 20.98 -1.75
N GLU A 189 -0.73 22.17 -1.40
CA GLU A 189 -1.11 23.21 -2.37
C GLU A 189 0.07 24.07 -2.85
N ASP A 190 0.97 24.46 -1.95
CA ASP A 190 2.12 25.33 -2.26
C ASP A 190 3.44 24.73 -1.69
N PRO A 191 3.98 23.67 -2.33
CA PRO A 191 5.18 22.99 -1.84
C PRO A 191 6.38 23.95 -1.76
N LEU A 192 6.75 24.33 -0.54
CA LEU A 192 7.85 25.28 -0.31
C LEU A 192 9.21 24.67 -0.66
N PRO A 193 10.04 25.31 -1.51
CA PRO A 193 11.35 24.77 -1.93
C PRO A 193 12.38 24.60 -0.80
N GLY A 194 12.17 25.25 0.35
CA GLY A 194 13.01 25.15 1.55
C GLY A 194 12.19 24.65 2.74
N GLY A 195 12.66 23.59 3.41
CA GLY A 195 11.96 22.97 4.54
C GLY A 195 12.26 21.48 4.68
N ALA A 196 11.59 20.81 5.61
CA ALA A 196 11.63 19.36 5.74
C ALA A 196 11.17 18.66 4.45
N ALA A 197 11.66 17.46 4.18
CA ALA A 197 11.38 16.78 2.92
C ALA A 197 9.89 16.54 2.65
N TRP A 198 9.09 16.25 3.67
CA TRP A 198 7.66 16.01 3.54
C TRP A 198 6.90 17.23 3.03
N ARG A 199 7.30 18.46 3.39
CA ARG A 199 6.67 19.70 2.89
C ARG A 199 6.91 19.91 1.39
N ARG A 200 8.02 19.37 0.86
CA ARG A 200 8.31 19.38 -0.59
C ARG A 200 7.57 18.28 -1.34
N HIS A 201 7.01 17.30 -0.62
CA HIS A 201 6.33 16.13 -1.14
C HIS A 201 4.93 16.02 -0.51
N GLY A 202 4.21 17.15 -0.34
CA GLY A 202 2.98 17.21 0.45
C GLY A 202 1.93 16.17 0.06
N VAL A 203 1.69 15.99 -1.24
CA VAL A 203 0.78 14.96 -1.76
C VAL A 203 1.16 13.55 -1.33
N ALA A 204 2.44 13.19 -1.45
CA ALA A 204 2.94 11.88 -1.01
C ALA A 204 2.94 11.76 0.53
N ALA A 205 3.22 12.85 1.26
CA ALA A 205 3.20 12.90 2.71
C ALA A 205 1.79 12.67 3.28
N PHE A 206 0.79 13.38 2.75
CA PHE A 206 -0.63 13.17 3.08
C PHE A 206 -1.04 11.71 2.83
N THR A 207 -0.73 11.19 1.63
CA THR A 207 -1.03 9.80 1.26
C THR A 207 -0.36 8.81 2.22
N CYS A 208 0.88 9.08 2.61
CA CYS A 208 1.63 8.25 3.54
C CYS A 208 1.01 8.23 4.95
N LEU A 209 0.56 9.38 5.48
CA LEU A 209 -0.12 9.45 6.78
C LEU A 209 -1.41 8.61 6.76
N GLN A 210 -2.19 8.73 5.69
CA GLN A 210 -3.45 8.02 5.54
C GLN A 210 -3.24 6.50 5.45
N LEU A 211 -2.23 6.04 4.71
CA LEU A 211 -1.87 4.62 4.67
C LEU A 211 -1.32 4.10 6.01
N ILE A 212 -0.51 4.88 6.72
CA ILE A 212 -0.04 4.53 8.07
C ILE A 212 -1.24 4.37 9.02
N ALA A 213 -2.18 5.30 8.98
CA ALA A 213 -3.37 5.26 9.83
C ALA A 213 -4.26 4.06 9.48
N ALA A 214 -4.49 3.79 8.19
CA ALA A 214 -5.24 2.63 7.71
C ALA A 214 -4.56 1.31 8.14
N ALA A 215 -3.26 1.19 7.93
CA ALA A 215 -2.52 -0.02 8.28
C ALA A 215 -2.47 -0.25 9.79
N ARG A 216 -2.26 0.79 10.60
CA ARG A 216 -2.37 0.69 12.07
C ARG A 216 -3.76 0.25 12.51
N HIS A 217 -4.81 0.80 11.89
CA HIS A 217 -6.17 0.43 12.20
C HIS A 217 -6.43 -1.05 11.86
N SER A 218 -6.05 -1.49 10.66
CA SER A 218 -6.16 -2.88 10.20
C SER A 218 -5.46 -3.86 11.15
N VAL A 219 -4.22 -3.55 11.54
CA VAL A 219 -3.46 -4.38 12.49
C VAL A 219 -4.12 -4.40 13.87
N GLY A 220 -4.66 -3.26 14.34
CA GLY A 220 -5.28 -3.15 15.65
C GLY A 220 -6.63 -3.86 15.77
N THR A 221 -7.40 -3.91 14.70
CA THR A 221 -8.74 -4.53 14.67
C THR A 221 -8.74 -5.94 14.11
N GLY A 222 -7.70 -6.34 13.39
CA GLY A 222 -7.66 -7.61 12.66
C GLY A 222 -8.47 -7.59 11.36
N THR A 223 -8.91 -6.41 10.88
CA THR A 223 -9.68 -6.25 9.63
C THR A 223 -8.80 -5.93 8.44
N ALA A 224 -9.18 -6.35 7.23
CA ALA A 224 -8.48 -6.00 6.00
C ALA A 224 -8.59 -4.52 5.63
N ILE A 225 -7.61 -4.06 4.87
CA ILE A 225 -7.64 -2.82 4.10
C ILE A 225 -8.14 -3.15 2.70
N VAL A 226 -9.09 -2.37 2.17
CA VAL A 226 -9.65 -2.55 0.82
C VAL A 226 -9.64 -1.24 0.05
N PHE A 227 -9.40 -1.30 -1.25
CA PHE A 227 -9.43 -0.17 -2.19
C PHE A 227 -10.72 -0.25 -3.04
N TRP A 228 -11.37 0.89 -3.31
CA TRP A 228 -12.50 1.02 -4.26
C TRP A 228 -12.60 2.40 -4.91
#